data_AF-A0A7V9HW58-F1
#
_entry.id   AF-A0A7V9HW58-F1
#
_cell.length_a   1.000
_cell.length_b   1.000
_cell.length_c   1.000
_cell.angle_alpha   90.00
_cell.angle_beta   90.00
_cell.angle_gamma   90.00
#
_symmetry.space_group_name_H-M   'P 1'
#
loop_
_entity.id
_entity.type
_entity.pdbx_description
1 polymer ?
#
loop_
_entity_poly.entity_id
_entity_poly.type
_entity_poly.pdbx_seq_one_letter_code
_entity_poly.pdbx_strand_id
1 'polypeptide(L)'
;MKASSVNSFTKTIACPSSNILLSLHFQALSPEIMALLSHHLAACDFCCAEIPLLAHYQKPVKGEGKPPDIPINLRILAESLLGKSGSKRKKSVKFGLSLTEA
;
A
#
# COMPACT_ATOMS: atom_id res chain seq x y z
N MET A 1 -19.52 -3.16 -26.93
CA MET A 1 -19.39 -3.82 -25.61
C MET A 1 -19.67 -2.77 -24.55
N LYS A 2 -20.74 -2.92 -23.75
CA LYS A 2 -21.08 -1.98 -22.69
C LYS A 2 -20.23 -2.32 -21.47
N ALA A 3 -19.38 -1.39 -21.05
CA ALA A 3 -18.69 -1.51 -19.77
C ALA A 3 -19.77 -1.52 -18.69
N SER A 4 -20.01 -2.69 -18.08
CA SER A 4 -20.77 -2.76 -16.85
C SER A 4 -20.08 -1.84 -15.85
N SER A 5 -20.82 -0.88 -15.31
CA SER A 5 -20.35 0.02 -14.25
C SER A 5 -19.67 -0.85 -13.19
N VAL A 6 -18.35 -0.78 -13.11
CA VAL A 6 -17.60 -1.55 -12.12
C VAL A 6 -17.97 -0.95 -10.78
N ASN A 7 -18.74 -1.68 -9.97
CA ASN A 7 -18.92 -1.34 -8.57
C ASN A 7 -17.52 -1.07 -8.01
N SER A 8 -17.32 0.15 -7.51
CA SER A 8 -16.00 0.69 -7.22
C SER A 8 -15.20 -0.30 -6.37
N PHE A 9 -14.16 -0.88 -6.96
CA PHE A 9 -13.21 -1.76 -6.28
C PHE A 9 -12.33 -0.90 -5.37
N THR A 10 -12.95 -0.39 -4.31
CA THR A 10 -12.37 0.60 -3.41
C THR A 10 -12.61 0.17 -1.99
N LYS A 11 -11.58 0.26 -1.15
CA LYS A 11 -11.73 0.07 0.29
C LYS A 11 -12.77 1.06 0.84
N THR A 12 -13.75 0.52 1.55
CA THR A 12 -14.72 1.33 2.30
C THR A 12 -14.21 1.53 3.73
N ILE A 13 -14.81 2.46 4.47
CA ILE A 13 -14.47 2.71 5.88
C ILE A 13 -14.66 1.46 6.74
N ALA A 14 -15.55 0.55 6.34
CA ALA A 14 -15.81 -0.71 7.01
C ALA A 14 -14.80 -1.81 6.67
N CYS A 15 -13.87 -1.59 5.73
CA CYS A 15 -12.86 -2.58 5.38
C CYS A 15 -11.80 -2.72 6.50
N PRO A 16 -11.40 -3.96 6.84
CA PRO A 16 -10.38 -4.20 7.83
C PRO A 16 -9.02 -3.68 7.36
N SER A 17 -8.14 -3.39 8.31
CA SER A 17 -6.75 -3.05 8.01
C SER A 17 -6.01 -4.26 7.43
N SER A 18 -5.01 -4.01 6.58
CA SER A 18 -4.18 -5.06 5.97
C SER A 18 -3.44 -5.89 7.03
N ASN A 19 -3.07 -5.28 8.16
CA ASN A 19 -2.45 -6.00 9.29
C ASN A 19 -3.39 -7.05 9.90
N ILE A 20 -4.69 -6.76 9.98
CA ILE A 20 -5.68 -7.72 10.48
C ILE A 20 -5.86 -8.87 9.47
N LEU A 21 -5.88 -8.57 8.16
CA LEU A 21 -5.93 -9.61 7.13
C LEU A 21 -4.68 -10.51 7.13
N LEU A 22 -3.51 -9.93 7.40
CA LEU A 22 -2.26 -10.70 7.61
C LEU A 22 -2.35 -11.58 8.85
N SER A 23 -2.80 -11.05 9.98
CA SER A 23 -3.00 -11.85 11.21
C SER A 23 -4.03 -12.97 11.03
N LEU A 24 -5.07 -12.74 10.22
CA LEU A 24 -6.04 -13.77 9.83
C LEU A 24 -5.35 -14.89 9.04
N HIS A 25 -4.50 -14.53 8.07
CA HIS A 25 -3.71 -15.49 7.29
C HIS A 25 -2.77 -16.33 8.17
N PHE A 26 -2.13 -15.71 9.16
CA PHE A 26 -1.27 -16.40 10.13
C PHE A 26 -2.04 -17.12 11.26
N GLN A 27 -3.37 -17.17 11.21
CA GLN A 27 -4.24 -17.77 12.25
C GLN A 27 -3.97 -17.23 13.66
N ALA A 28 -3.46 -16.00 13.76
CA ALA A 28 -3.07 -15.38 15.03
C ALA A 28 -4.22 -14.59 15.69
N LEU A 29 -5.45 -14.75 15.19
CA LEU A 29 -6.63 -14.00 15.66
C LEU A 29 -7.56 -14.88 16.49
N SER A 30 -8.31 -14.24 17.39
CA SER A 30 -9.36 -14.90 18.15
C SER A 30 -10.50 -15.36 17.23
N PRO A 31 -11.20 -16.46 17.56
CA PRO A 31 -12.27 -17.02 16.73
C PRO A 31 -13.43 -16.04 16.49
N GLU A 32 -13.69 -15.14 17.44
CA GLU A 32 -14.71 -14.09 17.34
C GLU A 32 -14.39 -13.10 16.20
N ILE A 33 -13.13 -12.69 16.07
CA ILE A 33 -12.68 -11.78 15.01
C ILE A 33 -12.70 -12.48 13.66
N MET A 34 -12.35 -13.77 13.62
CA MET A 34 -12.43 -14.57 12.39
C MET A 34 -13.84 -14.65 11.84
N ALA A 35 -14.86 -14.83 12.70
CA ALA A 35 -16.26 -14.87 12.28
C ALA A 35 -16.69 -13.53 11.66
N LEU A 36 -16.33 -12.41 12.29
CA LEU A 36 -16.65 -11.08 11.78
C LEU A 36 -15.97 -10.78 10.44
N LEU A 37 -14.71 -11.20 10.28
CA LEU A 37 -13.99 -11.07 9.02
C LEU A 37 -14.60 -11.95 7.93
N SER A 38 -15.02 -13.18 8.23
CA SER A 38 -15.66 -14.06 7.26
C SER A 38 -16.95 -13.45 6.69
N HIS A 39 -17.74 -12.80 7.54
CA HIS A 39 -18.94 -12.08 7.13
C HIS A 39 -18.59 -10.87 6.25
N HIS A 40 -17.54 -10.11 6.60
CA HIS A 40 -17.08 -9.00 5.77
C HIS A 40 -16.55 -9.46 4.41
N LEU A 41 -15.80 -10.56 4.37
CA LEU A 41 -15.24 -11.14 3.14
C LEU A 41 -16.35 -11.60 2.19
N ALA A 42 -17.44 -12.18 2.70
CA ALA A 42 -18.60 -12.53 1.89
C ALA A 42 -19.27 -11.31 1.21
N ALA A 43 -19.08 -10.11 1.76
CA ALA A 43 -19.66 -8.86 1.25
C ALA A 43 -18.66 -7.99 0.47
N CYS A 44 -17.35 -8.26 0.55
CA CYS A 44 -16.30 -7.39 0.02
C CYS A 44 -15.33 -8.15 -0.89
N ASP A 45 -15.51 -7.99 -2.20
CA ASP A 45 -14.62 -8.55 -3.22
C ASP A 45 -13.17 -8.02 -3.11
N PHE A 46 -13.01 -6.78 -2.63
CA PHE A 46 -11.68 -6.17 -2.44
C PHE A 46 -10.86 -6.93 -1.40
N CYS A 47 -11.39 -7.10 -0.20
CA CYS A 47 -10.67 -7.75 0.88
C CYS A 47 -10.48 -9.25 0.59
N CYS A 48 -11.42 -9.88 -0.12
CA CYS A 48 -11.25 -11.25 -0.62
C CYS A 48 -10.06 -11.39 -1.56
N ALA A 49 -9.87 -10.46 -2.51
CA ALA A 49 -8.74 -10.48 -3.42
C ALA A 49 -7.42 -10.03 -2.75
N GLU A 50 -7.50 -9.21 -1.69
CA GLU A 50 -6.32 -8.73 -0.95
C GLU A 50 -5.65 -9.84 -0.13
N ILE A 51 -6.41 -10.80 0.42
CA ILE A 51 -5.85 -11.92 1.20
C ILE A 51 -4.81 -12.74 0.43
N PRO A 52 -5.10 -13.29 -0.77
CA PRO A 52 -4.10 -14.06 -1.51
C PRO A 52 -2.92 -13.17 -1.94
N LEU A 53 -3.15 -11.90 -2.26
CA LEU A 53 -2.07 -10.96 -2.57
C LEU A 53 -1.11 -10.80 -1.39
N LEU A 54 -1.65 -10.65 -0.19
CA LEU A 54 -0.87 -10.56 1.05
C LEU A 54 -0.18 -11.89 1.41
N ALA A 55 -0.82 -13.03 1.11
CA ALA A 55 -0.22 -14.36 1.31
C ALA A 55 1.01 -14.58 0.43
N HIS A 56 1.01 -14.05 -0.79
CA HIS A 56 2.16 -14.12 -1.70
C HIS A 56 3.26 -13.11 -1.37
N TYR A 57 2.97 -12.10 -0.54
CA TYR A 57 3.97 -11.12 -0.16
C TYR A 57 4.89 -11.68 0.93
N GLN A 58 6.06 -12.15 0.53
CA GLN A 58 7.14 -12.45 1.47
C GLN A 58 7.81 -11.15 1.89
N LYS A 59 7.99 -10.96 3.20
CA LYS A 59 8.78 -9.84 3.71
C LYS A 59 10.16 -9.90 3.05
N PRO A 60 10.60 -8.86 2.32
CA PRO A 60 11.90 -8.88 1.67
C PRO A 60 12.98 -9.12 2.70
N VAL A 61 13.92 -10.00 2.38
CA VAL A 61 15.07 -10.26 3.26
C VAL A 61 15.84 -8.95 3.40
N LYS A 62 16.39 -8.66 4.59
CA LYS A 62 17.13 -7.41 4.86
C LYS A 62 18.13 -7.13 3.73
N GLY A 63 17.85 -6.10 2.93
CA GLY A 63 18.68 -5.70 1.78
C GLY A 63 17.98 -5.74 0.43
N GLU A 64 16.91 -6.53 0.26
CA GLU A 64 16.22 -6.71 -1.04
C GLU A 64 15.29 -5.55 -1.44
N GLY A 65 15.02 -4.64 -0.50
CA GLY A 65 14.21 -3.43 -0.73
C GLY A 65 15.03 -2.14 -0.77
N LYS A 66 16.37 -2.21 -0.68
CA LYS A 66 17.18 -1.00 -0.79
C LYS A 66 17.12 -0.56 -2.26
N PRO A 67 16.57 0.62 -2.58
CA PRO A 67 16.66 1.11 -3.94
C PRO A 67 18.14 1.12 -4.33
N PRO A 68 18.51 0.59 -5.50
CA PRO A 68 19.89 0.66 -5.95
C PRO A 68 20.31 2.12 -5.93
N ASP A 69 21.54 2.38 -5.50
CA ASP A 69 22.03 3.75 -5.49
C ASP A 69 21.98 4.28 -6.93
N ILE A 70 21.35 5.43 -7.11
CA ILE A 70 21.14 6.01 -8.43
C ILE A 70 22.52 6.44 -8.94
N PRO A 71 23.01 5.89 -10.07
CA PRO A 71 24.26 6.31 -10.66
C PRO A 71 24.34 7.82 -10.79
N ILE A 72 25.47 8.43 -10.42
CA ILE A 72 25.62 9.88 -10.32
C ILE A 72 25.19 10.62 -11.59
N ASN A 73 25.47 10.06 -12.76
CA ASN A 73 25.09 10.64 -14.05
C ASN A 73 23.57 10.72 -14.23
N LEU A 74 22.84 9.69 -13.78
CA LEU A 74 21.38 9.64 -13.85
C LEU A 74 20.74 10.60 -12.84
N ARG A 75 21.36 10.76 -11.66
CA ARG A 75 20.96 11.76 -10.66
C ARG A 75 21.08 13.18 -11.21
N ILE A 76 22.25 13.53 -11.76
CA ILE A 76 22.50 14.86 -12.35
C ILE A 76 21.51 15.14 -13.50
N LEU A 77 21.24 14.15 -14.35
CA LEU A 77 20.28 14.30 -15.44
C LEU A 77 18.85 14.52 -14.92
N ALA A 78 18.40 13.74 -13.93
CA ALA A 78 17.08 13.91 -13.32
C ALA A 78 16.95 15.30 -12.66
N GLU A 79 17.98 15.75 -11.94
CA GLU A 79 18.03 17.08 -11.34
C GLU A 79 17.98 18.20 -12.38
N SER A 80 18.69 18.05 -13.50
CA SER A 80 18.67 19.02 -14.62
C SER A 80 17.28 19.12 -15.27
N LEU A 81 16.63 17.98 -15.51
CA LEU A 81 15.28 17.93 -16.10
C LEU A 81 14.23 18.50 -15.14
N LEU A 82 14.23 18.08 -13.88
CA LEU A 82 13.27 18.51 -12.86
C LEU A 82 13.49 19.96 -12.44
N GLY A 83 14.74 20.44 -12.47
CA GLY A 83 15.11 21.83 -12.23
C GLY A 83 14.61 22.76 -13.34
N LYS A 84 14.62 22.30 -14.61
CA LYS A 84 14.09 23.06 -15.75
C LYS A 84 12.55 23.17 -15.72
N SER A 85 11.85 22.16 -15.22
CA SER A 85 10.38 22.13 -15.15
C SER A 85 9.79 22.72 -13.86
N GLY A 86 10.61 23.32 -13.00
CA GLY A 86 10.27 23.72 -11.63
C GLY A 86 9.28 24.88 -11.47
N SER A 87 8.93 25.64 -12.50
CA SER A 87 8.05 26.82 -12.36
C SER A 87 6.54 26.52 -12.26
N LYS A 88 6.10 25.26 -12.26
CA LYS A 88 4.68 24.91 -12.05
C LYS A 88 4.48 23.75 -11.07
N ARG A 89 5.17 23.73 -9.93
CA ARG A 89 4.76 22.85 -8.82
C ARG A 89 3.60 23.47 -8.06
N LYS A 90 2.38 22.93 -8.27
CA LYS A 90 1.25 23.15 -7.36
C LYS A 90 1.63 22.62 -5.97
N LYS A 91 1.49 23.46 -4.95
CA LYS A 91 1.71 23.11 -3.54
C LYS A 91 0.68 22.06 -3.09
N SER A 92 1.14 20.92 -2.57
CA SER A 92 0.48 20.04 -1.59
C SER A 92 1.40 18.83 -1.42
N VAL A 93 1.76 18.28 -0.26
CA VAL A 93 1.30 18.34 1.12
C VAL A 93 2.55 18.14 2.00
N LYS A 94 2.63 18.83 3.14
CA LYS A 94 3.65 18.60 4.18
C LYS A 94 3.49 17.20 4.76
N PHE A 95 4.51 16.34 4.66
CA PHE A 95 4.66 15.21 5.57
C PHE A 95 5.94 15.47 6.38
N GLY A 96 5.74 16.00 7.59
CA GLY A 96 6.81 16.15 8.56
C GLY A 96 7.10 14.80 9.18
N LEU A 97 8.32 14.31 9.01
CA LEU A 97 8.94 13.41 9.96
C LEU A 97 9.90 14.25 10.79
N SER A 98 9.42 14.73 11.93
CA SER A 98 10.30 15.12 13.03
C SER A 98 10.82 13.84 13.69
N LEU A 99 12.10 13.54 13.46
CA LEU A 99 12.87 12.72 14.39
C LEU A 99 12.99 13.51 15.70
N THR A 100 12.38 13.02 16.76
CA THR A 100 12.73 13.38 18.14
C THR A 100 13.31 12.13 18.78
N GLU A 101 14.64 12.04 18.85
CA GLU A 101 15.37 11.18 19.77
C GLU A 101 16.71 11.87 20.10
N ALA A 102 16.75 12.52 21.27
CA ALA A 102 17.87 12.62 22.20
C ALA A 102 17.36 13.25 23.50
#